data_AF-A0A847GIW4-F1
#
_entry.id   AF-A0A847GIW4-F1
#
_cell.length_a   1.000
_cell.length_b   1.000
_cell.length_c   1.000
_cell.angle_alpha   90.00
_cell.angle_beta   90.00
_cell.angle_gamma   90.00
#
_symmetry.space_group_name_H-M   'P 1'
#
loop_
_entity.id
_entity.type
_entity.pdbx_description
1 polymer ?
#
loop_
_entity_poly.entity_id
_entity_poly.type
_entity_poly.pdbx_seq_one_letter_code
_entity_poly.pdbx_strand_id
1 'polypeptide(L)'
;MFTLVAKGQPMSRPRCSRGFTLVELLVVIAIIGILVALLLPAIQAAREAARRTQCTNNLKQLGIAFHNYHDTYKVLPSGSISVFIRDGQWAGGLTAAPASGNDATLWSAFILPFAEQSVLYDQIVGMGWFVNWDDDGPNETLLETRLGMYQCPSAPEISQIYNNNGVDSRVSGNYGVVVSGYVGYVQPAWTNQHLDDGARVGDMQEDYRHDGPIHLRNGSRTMALIVDGTSNTLMIGERNRPVDMMTNGKYFNYWYIGTPTCTDRVSEYCGSTGIELNSANRGEYAYAGFRSMHPGSVQFALCDGSTRAISENVARDVLSALGTRSGSESVQMP
;
A
#
# COMPACT_ATOMS: atom_id res chain seq x y z
N MET A 1 90.82 10.41 35.04
CA MET A 1 89.70 11.30 34.67
C MET A 1 88.53 10.43 34.21
N PHE A 2 87.64 10.05 35.14
CA PHE A 2 86.36 9.42 34.83
C PHE A 2 85.36 9.91 35.89
N THR A 3 84.45 10.77 35.44
CA THR A 3 83.45 11.44 36.26
C THR A 3 82.17 10.63 36.21
N LEU A 4 81.71 10.08 37.34
CA LEU A 4 80.40 9.45 37.47
C LEU A 4 79.33 10.55 37.55
N VAL A 5 78.55 10.69 36.49
CA VAL A 5 77.34 11.53 36.44
C VAL A 5 76.17 10.74 37.02
N ALA A 6 75.62 11.20 38.14
CA ALA A 6 74.40 10.66 38.72
C ALA A 6 73.19 11.06 37.84
N LYS A 7 72.44 10.07 37.32
CA LYS A 7 71.14 10.26 36.67
C LYS A 7 70.09 10.61 37.73
N GLY A 8 69.54 11.82 37.68
CA GLY A 8 68.34 12.19 38.44
C GLY A 8 67.11 11.47 37.89
N GLN A 9 66.37 10.76 38.75
CA GLN A 9 65.08 10.17 38.40
C GLN A 9 63.98 11.25 38.37
N PRO A 10 63.03 11.20 37.42
CA PRO A 10 61.90 12.13 37.41
C PRO A 10 60.92 11.82 38.55
N MET A 11 60.61 12.82 39.37
CA MET A 11 59.57 12.73 40.41
C MET A 11 58.19 12.63 39.75
N SER A 12 57.48 11.52 39.96
CA SER A 12 56.08 11.39 39.59
C SER A 12 55.23 12.31 40.48
N ARG A 13 54.61 13.33 39.89
CA ARG A 13 53.62 14.14 40.59
C ARG A 13 52.41 13.26 40.93
N PRO A 14 51.94 13.22 42.20
CA PRO A 14 50.74 12.48 42.54
C PRO A 14 49.56 13.06 41.75
N ARG A 15 48.94 12.24 40.89
CA ARG A 15 47.68 12.59 40.24
C ARG A 15 46.60 12.59 41.32
N CYS A 16 46.20 13.78 41.74
CA CYS A 16 45.04 13.96 42.62
C CYS A 16 43.79 13.52 41.84
N SER A 17 43.32 12.29 42.02
CA SER A 17 42.02 11.88 41.51
C SER A 17 40.97 12.56 42.37
N ARG A 18 40.27 13.55 41.81
CA ARG A 18 39.04 14.07 42.40
C ARG A 18 38.04 12.91 42.46
N GLY A 19 37.73 12.44 43.67
CA GLY A 19 36.68 11.45 43.89
C GLY A 19 35.32 12.08 43.62
N PHE A 20 34.51 11.45 42.79
CA PHE A 20 33.13 11.86 42.56
C PHE A 20 32.29 11.53 43.79
N THR A 21 31.50 12.46 44.29
CA THR A 21 30.57 12.18 45.38
C THR A 21 29.35 11.43 44.85
N LEU A 22 28.75 10.57 45.69
CA LEU A 22 27.53 9.83 45.33
C LEU A 22 26.39 10.78 44.91
N VAL A 23 26.33 11.96 45.53
CA VAL A 23 25.34 13.01 45.22
C VAL A 23 25.54 13.58 43.82
N GLU A 24 26.78 13.92 43.44
CA GLU A 24 27.08 14.43 42.09
C GLU A 24 26.70 13.41 41.01
N LEU A 25 26.97 12.12 41.23
CA LEU A 25 26.58 11.07 40.30
C LEU A 25 25.06 10.97 40.19
N LEU A 26 24.37 11.01 41.33
CA LEU A 26 22.91 10.92 41.39
C LEU A 26 22.23 12.11 40.68
N VAL A 27 22.75 13.31 40.83
CA VAL A 27 22.23 14.51 40.14
C VAL A 27 22.42 14.39 38.63
N VAL A 28 23.58 13.93 38.17
CA VAL A 28 23.85 13.78 36.73
C VAL A 28 22.93 12.73 36.10
N ILE A 29 22.76 11.57 36.73
CA ILE A 29 21.83 10.55 36.21
C ILE A 29 20.37 11.04 36.27
N ALA A 30 19.99 11.84 37.27
CA ALA A 30 18.65 12.42 37.35
C ALA A 30 18.38 13.41 36.22
N ILE A 31 19.35 14.29 35.91
CA ILE A 31 19.22 15.24 34.81
C ILE A 31 19.17 14.50 33.46
N ILE A 32 20.05 13.53 33.23
CA ILE A 32 20.03 12.72 32.00
C ILE A 32 18.70 11.96 31.89
N GLY A 33 18.21 11.37 33.00
CA GLY A 33 16.93 10.67 33.04
C GLY A 33 15.76 11.57 32.64
N ILE A 34 15.70 12.79 33.18
CA ILE A 34 14.67 13.78 32.82
C ILE A 34 14.78 14.19 31.34
N LEU A 35 15.99 14.48 30.85
CA LEU A 35 16.20 14.86 29.46
C LEU A 35 15.77 13.73 28.51
N VAL A 36 16.16 12.49 28.78
CA VAL A 36 15.76 11.33 27.96
C VAL A 36 14.26 11.09 28.02
N ALA A 37 13.64 11.22 29.19
CA ALA A 37 12.19 11.06 29.36
C ALA A 37 11.40 12.08 28.53
N LEU A 38 11.90 13.31 28.40
CA LEU A 38 11.28 14.35 27.57
C LEU A 38 11.58 14.21 26.08
N LEU A 39 12.78 13.71 25.72
CA LEU A 39 13.21 13.58 24.33
C LEU A 39 12.65 12.34 23.63
N LEU A 40 12.46 11.22 24.34
CA LEU A 40 12.04 9.96 23.71
C LEU A 40 10.65 10.06 23.03
N PRO A 41 9.59 10.61 23.67
CA PRO A 41 8.30 10.79 23.02
C PRO A 41 8.39 11.72 21.80
N ALA A 42 9.19 12.79 21.91
CA ALA A 42 9.37 13.76 20.83
C ALA A 42 10.06 13.13 19.61
N ILE A 43 11.12 12.33 19.81
CA ILE A 43 11.83 11.64 18.73
C ILE A 43 10.90 10.64 18.03
N GLN A 44 10.08 9.91 18.77
CA GLN A 44 9.12 8.96 18.20
C GLN A 44 8.06 9.66 17.34
N ALA A 45 7.48 10.75 17.86
CA ALA A 45 6.51 11.56 17.11
C ALA A 45 7.12 12.16 15.83
N ALA A 46 8.35 12.67 15.90
CA ALA A 46 9.06 13.21 14.74
C ALA A 46 9.34 12.14 13.69
N ARG A 47 9.77 10.94 14.11
CA ARG A 47 9.99 9.80 13.20
C ARG A 47 8.71 9.37 12.50
N GLU A 48 7.60 9.33 13.22
CA GLU A 48 6.31 8.96 12.64
C GLU A 48 5.78 10.01 11.65
N ALA A 49 5.95 11.29 11.96
CA ALA A 49 5.63 12.37 11.03
C ALA A 49 6.47 12.28 9.73
N ALA A 50 7.75 11.93 9.84
CA ALA A 50 8.61 11.71 8.68
C ALA A 50 8.15 10.51 7.83
N ARG A 51 7.79 9.38 8.47
CA ARG A 51 7.24 8.21 7.78
C ARG A 51 5.92 8.52 7.05
N ARG A 52 5.02 9.27 7.68
CA ARG A 52 3.78 9.73 7.04
C ARG A 52 4.03 10.64 5.84
N THR A 53 5.02 11.52 5.95
CA THR A 53 5.45 12.39 4.84
C THR A 53 5.97 11.56 3.67
N GLN A 54 6.73 10.49 3.96
CA GLN A 54 7.20 9.56 2.93
C GLN A 54 6.04 8.85 2.23
N CYS A 55 5.01 8.40 2.95
CA CYS A 55 3.81 7.84 2.32
C CYS A 55 3.07 8.83 1.42
N THR A 56 2.99 10.09 1.85
CA THR A 56 2.38 11.16 1.04
C THR A 56 3.18 11.38 -0.25
N ASN A 57 4.51 11.35 -0.17
CA ASN A 57 5.38 11.45 -1.35
C ASN A 57 5.24 10.24 -2.28
N ASN A 58 5.13 9.02 -1.74
CA ASN A 58 4.86 7.82 -2.52
C ASN A 58 3.54 7.96 -3.30
N LEU A 59 2.45 8.35 -2.62
CA LEU A 59 1.16 8.62 -3.26
C LEU A 59 1.25 9.71 -4.33
N LYS A 60 2.05 10.76 -4.10
CA LYS A 60 2.28 11.80 -5.10
C LYS A 60 2.99 11.26 -6.34
N GLN A 61 4.02 10.43 -6.16
CA GLN A 61 4.73 9.76 -7.26
C GLN A 61 3.79 8.83 -8.05
N LEU A 62 2.98 8.04 -7.35
CA LEU A 62 1.97 7.17 -7.96
C LEU A 62 0.95 7.99 -8.77
N GLY A 63 0.46 9.09 -8.21
CA GLY A 63 -0.44 10.01 -8.90
C GLY A 63 0.18 10.57 -10.19
N ILE A 64 1.44 11.03 -10.14
CA ILE A 64 2.16 11.52 -11.33
C ILE A 64 2.30 10.40 -12.38
N ALA A 65 2.64 9.19 -11.97
CA ALA A 65 2.76 8.05 -12.88
C ALA A 65 1.42 7.72 -13.57
N PHE A 66 0.29 7.82 -12.85
CA PHE A 66 -1.05 7.69 -13.43
C PHE A 66 -1.36 8.77 -14.46
N HIS A 67 -1.00 10.03 -14.19
CA HIS A 67 -1.18 11.14 -15.14
C HIS A 67 -0.34 10.95 -16.40
N ASN A 68 0.93 10.55 -16.27
CA ASN A 68 1.78 10.25 -17.42
C ASN A 68 1.25 9.06 -18.25
N TYR A 69 0.72 8.03 -17.58
CA TYR A 69 0.03 6.91 -18.24
C TYR A 69 -1.18 7.41 -19.02
N HIS A 70 -2.04 8.22 -18.39
CA HIS A 70 -3.21 8.82 -19.03
C HIS A 70 -2.83 9.71 -20.21
N ASP A 71 -1.77 10.52 -20.10
CA ASP A 71 -1.33 11.38 -21.19
C ASP A 71 -0.87 10.58 -22.41
N THR A 72 -0.28 9.41 -22.18
CA THR A 72 0.17 8.49 -23.23
C THR A 72 -0.99 7.70 -23.85
N TYR A 73 -1.83 7.06 -23.02
CA TYR A 73 -2.84 6.08 -23.47
C TYR A 73 -4.27 6.63 -23.52
N LYS A 74 -4.50 7.87 -23.06
CA LYS A 74 -5.79 8.58 -22.99
C LYS A 74 -6.85 7.91 -22.10
N VAL A 75 -6.42 6.97 -21.26
CA VAL A 75 -7.22 6.27 -20.26
C VAL A 75 -6.39 6.10 -18.99
N LEU A 76 -7.06 6.01 -17.84
CA LEU A 76 -6.47 5.57 -16.59
C LEU A 76 -6.16 4.06 -16.67
N PRO A 77 -5.08 3.60 -16.00
CA PRO A 77 -4.72 2.19 -16.00
C PRO A 77 -5.84 1.36 -15.37
N SER A 78 -6.08 0.16 -15.89
CA SER A 78 -6.98 -0.80 -15.26
C SER A 78 -6.41 -1.25 -13.91
N GLY A 79 -7.28 -1.47 -12.94
CA GLY A 79 -6.98 -2.13 -11.67
C GLY A 79 -6.40 -3.54 -11.87
N SER A 80 -6.87 -4.23 -12.91
CA SER A 80 -6.39 -5.54 -13.33
C SER A 80 -6.67 -5.83 -14.80
N ILE A 81 -5.72 -6.51 -15.46
CA ILE A 81 -5.90 -7.10 -16.79
C ILE A 81 -5.64 -8.60 -16.63
N SER A 82 -6.63 -9.40 -17.03
CA SER A 82 -6.64 -10.85 -16.85
C SER A 82 -7.16 -11.55 -18.09
N VAL A 83 -6.99 -12.87 -18.15
CA VAL A 83 -7.33 -13.68 -19.32
C VAL A 83 -8.86 -13.94 -19.45
N PHE A 84 -9.73 -13.25 -18.70
CA PHE A 84 -11.11 -13.74 -18.54
C PHE A 84 -11.90 -13.99 -19.82
N ILE A 85 -12.56 -15.13 -19.70
CA ILE A 85 -13.63 -15.71 -20.48
C ILE A 85 -14.85 -14.76 -20.57
N ARG A 86 -15.28 -14.42 -21.79
CA ARG A 86 -16.67 -14.06 -22.07
C ARG A 86 -17.35 -15.36 -22.55
N ASP A 87 -18.46 -15.76 -21.94
CA ASP A 87 -19.30 -16.88 -22.41
C ASP A 87 -18.61 -18.27 -22.46
N GLY A 88 -17.79 -18.62 -21.46
CA GLY A 88 -17.20 -19.96 -21.35
C GLY A 88 -15.99 -20.25 -22.24
N GLN A 89 -15.48 -19.29 -23.03
CA GLN A 89 -14.28 -19.47 -23.87
C GLN A 89 -13.13 -18.51 -23.58
N TRP A 90 -11.92 -19.06 -23.54
CA TRP A 90 -10.64 -18.36 -23.32
C TRP A 90 -10.38 -17.33 -24.42
N ALA A 91 -10.18 -16.06 -24.03
CA ALA A 91 -9.70 -15.05 -24.97
C ALA A 91 -8.21 -15.30 -25.26
N GLY A 92 -7.82 -15.25 -26.54
CA GLY A 92 -6.41 -15.28 -26.96
C GLY A 92 -5.89 -16.60 -27.53
N GLY A 93 -6.75 -17.57 -27.87
CA GLY A 93 -6.30 -18.81 -28.53
C GLY A 93 -5.51 -19.76 -27.63
N LEU A 94 -5.61 -19.58 -26.31
CA LEU A 94 -5.01 -20.47 -25.31
C LEU A 94 -5.73 -21.84 -25.35
N THR A 95 -4.95 -22.90 -25.54
CA THR A 95 -5.44 -24.28 -25.72
C THR A 95 -5.68 -25.02 -24.40
N ALA A 96 -5.42 -24.39 -23.25
CA ALA A 96 -5.67 -24.96 -21.93
C ALA A 96 -5.99 -23.85 -20.92
N ALA A 97 -6.80 -24.19 -19.91
CA ALA A 97 -7.01 -23.37 -18.73
C ALA A 97 -5.66 -23.18 -18.01
N PRO A 98 -5.30 -21.95 -17.55
CA PRO A 98 -4.22 -21.80 -16.58
C PRO A 98 -4.51 -22.72 -15.39
N ALA A 99 -3.49 -23.44 -14.93
CA ALA A 99 -3.63 -24.51 -13.94
C ALA A 99 -4.13 -24.01 -12.56
N SER A 100 -4.14 -22.70 -12.33
CA SER A 100 -4.70 -22.01 -11.16
C SER A 100 -5.54 -20.81 -11.67
N GLY A 101 -6.71 -20.59 -11.07
CA GLY A 101 -7.78 -19.76 -11.64
C GLY A 101 -7.43 -18.29 -11.87
N ASN A 102 -7.34 -17.89 -13.14
CA ASN A 102 -7.38 -16.51 -13.64
C ASN A 102 -6.34 -15.57 -13.05
N ASP A 103 -5.11 -15.73 -13.52
CA ASP A 103 -4.02 -14.78 -13.38
C ASP A 103 -4.40 -13.36 -13.84
N ALA A 104 -3.89 -12.35 -13.14
CA ALA A 104 -3.98 -10.96 -13.58
C ALA A 104 -2.72 -10.16 -13.31
N THR A 105 -2.38 -9.32 -14.29
CA THR A 105 -1.45 -8.21 -14.10
C THR A 105 -2.22 -7.01 -13.53
N LEU A 106 -1.65 -6.33 -12.55
CA LEU A 106 -2.32 -5.29 -11.77
C LEU A 106 -1.94 -3.88 -12.22
N TRP A 107 -2.69 -2.88 -11.77
CA TRP A 107 -2.48 -1.46 -12.09
C TRP A 107 -1.05 -0.97 -11.92
N SER A 108 -0.36 -1.47 -10.89
CA SER A 108 0.98 -1.03 -10.52
C SER A 108 2.02 -1.39 -11.59
N ALA A 109 1.82 -2.52 -12.29
CA ALA A 109 2.67 -2.97 -13.38
C ALA A 109 2.60 -2.00 -14.57
N PHE A 110 1.39 -1.49 -14.87
CA PHE A 110 1.16 -0.63 -16.03
C PHE A 110 1.82 0.73 -15.90
N ILE A 111 2.03 1.20 -14.67
CA ILE A 111 2.61 2.53 -14.40
C ILE A 111 4.13 2.50 -14.17
N LEU A 112 4.75 1.33 -14.08
CA LEU A 112 6.21 1.17 -13.91
C LEU A 112 7.08 2.03 -14.87
N PRO A 113 6.80 2.13 -16.18
CA PRO A 113 7.65 2.92 -17.08
C PRO A 113 7.57 4.42 -16.77
N PHE A 114 6.48 4.87 -16.14
CA PHE A 114 6.28 6.25 -15.71
C PHE A 114 6.76 6.51 -14.27
N ALA A 115 7.34 5.50 -13.63
CA ALA A 115 7.89 5.53 -12.28
C ALA A 115 9.38 5.12 -12.25
N GLU A 116 10.09 5.34 -13.36
CA GLU A 116 11.52 5.01 -13.51
C GLU A 116 11.85 3.52 -13.35
N GLN A 117 10.88 2.63 -13.56
CA GLN A 117 11.02 1.17 -13.49
C GLN A 117 10.86 0.50 -14.87
N SER A 118 11.45 1.09 -15.92
CA SER A 118 11.32 0.58 -17.30
C SER A 118 11.88 -0.83 -17.47
N VAL A 119 12.98 -1.18 -16.79
CA VAL A 119 13.59 -2.52 -16.85
C VAL A 119 12.63 -3.60 -16.35
N LEU A 120 11.92 -3.33 -15.26
CA LEU A 120 10.93 -4.26 -14.71
C LEU A 120 9.69 -4.36 -15.61
N TYR A 121 9.28 -3.24 -16.21
CA TYR A 121 8.21 -3.24 -17.20
C TYR A 121 8.56 -4.10 -18.44
N ASP A 122 9.78 -3.93 -18.97
CA ASP A 122 10.25 -4.69 -20.13
C ASP A 122 10.34 -6.20 -19.83
N GLN A 123 10.67 -6.58 -18.59
CA GLN A 123 10.60 -7.97 -18.13
C GLN A 123 9.16 -8.49 -18.20
N ILE A 124 8.17 -7.74 -17.69
CA ILE A 124 6.75 -8.13 -17.75
C ILE A 124 6.29 -8.28 -19.20
N VAL A 125 6.62 -7.33 -20.06
CA VAL A 125 6.30 -7.39 -21.49
C VAL A 125 6.96 -8.60 -22.15
N GLY A 126 8.21 -8.90 -21.82
CA GLY A 126 8.97 -10.02 -22.35
C GLY A 126 8.40 -11.39 -21.95
N MET A 127 7.83 -11.50 -20.75
CA MET A 127 7.11 -12.72 -20.31
C MET A 127 5.69 -12.80 -20.88
N GLY A 128 5.12 -11.65 -21.27
CA GLY A 128 3.73 -11.49 -21.67
C GLY A 128 2.84 -11.05 -20.50
N TRP A 129 1.71 -10.40 -20.84
CA TRP A 129 0.78 -9.83 -19.85
C TRP A 129 -0.05 -10.86 -19.07
N PHE A 130 0.01 -12.12 -19.49
CA PHE A 130 -0.86 -13.21 -19.06
C PHE A 130 -0.02 -14.40 -18.62
N VAL A 131 0.82 -14.17 -17.61
CA VAL A 131 1.74 -15.16 -17.06
C VAL A 131 1.19 -15.73 -15.76
N ASN A 132 1.62 -16.95 -15.42
CA ASN A 132 1.37 -17.56 -14.12
C ASN A 132 2.02 -16.72 -13.01
N TRP A 133 1.23 -16.24 -12.04
CA TRP A 133 1.71 -15.46 -10.90
C TRP A 133 1.95 -16.28 -9.61
N ASP A 134 2.12 -17.60 -9.74
CA ASP A 134 2.60 -18.55 -8.73
C ASP A 134 4.12 -18.88 -8.88
N ASP A 135 4.67 -19.74 -8.01
CA ASP A 135 6.10 -20.12 -7.89
C ASP A 135 6.72 -20.85 -9.08
N ASP A 136 5.90 -21.44 -9.95
CA ASP A 136 6.37 -22.08 -11.19
C ASP A 136 6.41 -21.10 -12.39
N GLY A 137 6.32 -19.79 -12.15
CA GLY A 137 6.30 -18.73 -13.16
C GLY A 137 7.68 -18.12 -13.46
N PRO A 138 7.87 -17.49 -14.65
CA PRO A 138 9.12 -16.79 -15.00
C PRO A 138 9.37 -15.49 -14.21
N ASN A 139 8.54 -15.20 -13.22
CA ASN A 139 8.35 -13.90 -12.58
C ASN A 139 8.82 -13.84 -11.11
N GLU A 140 9.43 -14.90 -10.57
CA GLU A 140 9.88 -14.91 -9.17
C GLU A 140 10.77 -13.71 -8.83
N THR A 141 11.82 -13.47 -9.63
CA THR A 141 12.73 -12.32 -9.42
C THR A 141 12.01 -10.97 -9.42
N LEU A 142 10.98 -10.84 -10.26
CA LEU A 142 10.15 -9.64 -10.33
C LEU A 142 9.29 -9.48 -9.07
N LEU A 143 8.70 -10.57 -8.59
CA LEU A 143 7.85 -10.62 -7.40
C LEU A 143 8.64 -10.41 -6.10
N GLU A 144 9.94 -10.70 -6.09
CA GLU A 144 10.86 -10.43 -4.98
C GLU A 144 11.48 -9.03 -5.02
N THR A 145 11.34 -8.31 -6.14
CA THR A 145 11.91 -6.97 -6.28
C THR A 145 11.12 -5.95 -5.47
N ARG A 146 11.79 -5.35 -4.47
CA ARG A 146 11.19 -4.37 -3.57
C ARG A 146 11.23 -2.96 -4.15
N LEU A 147 10.05 -2.40 -4.38
CA LEU A 147 9.88 -1.03 -4.85
C LEU A 147 9.32 -0.15 -3.72
N GLY A 148 10.17 0.71 -3.16
CA GLY A 148 9.82 1.54 -2.00
C GLY A 148 8.64 2.50 -2.22
N MET A 149 8.38 2.88 -3.47
CA MET A 149 7.22 3.72 -3.85
C MET A 149 5.87 3.03 -3.61
N TYR A 150 5.85 1.70 -3.46
CA TYR A 150 4.62 0.92 -3.21
C TYR A 150 4.50 0.42 -1.77
N GLN A 151 5.45 0.77 -0.90
CA GLN A 151 5.49 0.32 0.48
C GLN A 151 5.42 1.48 1.47
N CYS A 152 4.68 1.26 2.55
CA CYS A 152 4.60 2.18 3.67
C CYS A 152 5.74 1.87 4.66
N PRO A 153 6.65 2.80 4.98
CA PRO A 153 7.78 2.56 5.90
C PRO A 153 7.35 2.19 7.34
N SER A 154 6.07 2.38 7.70
CA SER A 154 5.50 1.93 8.97
C SER A 154 4.85 0.54 8.89
N ALA A 155 4.81 -0.09 7.72
CA ALA A 155 4.19 -1.40 7.54
C ALA A 155 5.10 -2.53 8.09
N PRO A 156 4.55 -3.46 8.90
CA PRO A 156 5.36 -4.43 9.63
C PRO A 156 6.03 -5.48 8.71
N GLU A 157 5.45 -5.78 7.55
CA GLU A 157 5.95 -6.77 6.59
C GLU A 157 7.26 -6.39 5.89
N ILE A 158 7.67 -5.12 5.92
CA ILE A 158 8.92 -4.69 5.24
C ILE A 158 10.14 -5.46 5.79
N SER A 159 10.06 -5.86 7.05
CA SER A 159 11.13 -6.59 7.74
C SER A 159 11.02 -8.11 7.61
N GLN A 160 9.98 -8.62 6.94
CA GLN A 160 9.60 -10.02 6.97
C GLN A 160 9.75 -10.66 5.58
N ILE A 161 10.31 -11.87 5.54
CA ILE A 161 10.44 -12.68 4.33
C ILE A 161 9.31 -13.71 4.37
N TYR A 162 8.52 -13.76 3.30
CA TYR A 162 7.34 -14.60 3.23
C TYR A 162 7.33 -15.41 1.95
N ASN A 163 7.32 -16.73 2.11
CA ASN A 163 6.87 -17.60 1.05
C ASN A 163 5.36 -17.36 0.84
N ASN A 164 4.94 -16.87 -0.32
CA ASN A 164 3.52 -16.71 -0.62
C ASN A 164 3.20 -17.20 -2.03
N ASN A 165 2.30 -18.19 -2.10
CA ASN A 165 2.08 -19.00 -3.29
C ASN A 165 3.41 -19.56 -3.84
N GLY A 166 4.24 -20.09 -2.93
CA GLY A 166 5.51 -20.75 -3.24
C GLY A 166 6.70 -19.83 -3.55
N VAL A 167 6.47 -18.53 -3.81
CA VAL A 167 7.55 -17.55 -4.01
C VAL A 167 8.12 -17.11 -2.66
N ASP A 168 9.38 -17.45 -2.38
CA ASP A 168 10.03 -17.36 -1.07
C ASP A 168 10.15 -15.96 -0.47
N SER A 169 10.42 -14.93 -1.29
CA SER A 169 10.56 -13.55 -0.81
C SER A 169 9.55 -12.59 -1.43
N ARG A 170 8.31 -13.06 -1.66
CA ARG A 170 7.31 -12.27 -2.37
C ARG A 170 7.00 -10.95 -1.65
N VAL A 171 7.13 -9.85 -2.40
CA VAL A 171 6.87 -8.50 -1.92
C VAL A 171 5.38 -8.18 -1.97
N SER A 172 4.88 -7.49 -0.93
CA SER A 172 3.51 -6.99 -0.88
C SER A 172 3.46 -5.46 -0.90
N GLY A 173 2.30 -4.91 -1.30
CA GLY A 173 2.06 -3.48 -1.42
C GLY A 173 1.17 -2.91 -0.30
N ASN A 174 1.33 -1.60 -0.06
CA ASN A 174 0.57 -0.83 0.93
C ASN A 174 -0.30 0.27 0.32
N TYR A 175 -0.52 0.23 -1.00
CA TYR A 175 -1.38 1.17 -1.70
C TYR A 175 -2.31 0.40 -2.63
N GLY A 176 -3.54 0.88 -2.76
CA GLY A 176 -4.54 0.28 -3.62
C GLY A 176 -5.30 1.37 -4.37
N VAL A 177 -5.73 1.06 -5.59
CA VAL A 177 -6.61 1.93 -6.36
C VAL A 177 -8.05 1.85 -5.82
N VAL A 178 -8.76 2.97 -5.92
CA VAL A 178 -10.19 3.08 -5.59
C VAL A 178 -11.03 2.65 -6.78
N VAL A 179 -11.78 1.56 -6.61
CA VAL A 179 -12.61 0.98 -7.68
C VAL A 179 -14.11 1.20 -7.44
N SER A 180 -14.50 1.57 -6.22
CA SER A 180 -15.90 1.77 -5.86
C SER A 180 -16.07 2.70 -4.66
N GLY A 181 -17.17 3.45 -4.67
CA GLY A 181 -17.76 4.14 -3.53
C GLY A 181 -18.56 3.22 -2.61
N TYR A 182 -18.92 2.03 -3.10
CA TYR A 182 -19.82 1.10 -2.42
C TYR A 182 -19.17 -0.28 -2.25
N VAL A 183 -19.77 -1.09 -1.39
CA VAL A 183 -19.36 -2.49 -1.20
C VAL A 183 -20.46 -3.40 -1.68
N GLY A 184 -20.06 -4.46 -2.38
CA GLY A 184 -20.95 -5.48 -2.85
C GLY A 184 -21.63 -6.33 -1.77
N TYR A 185 -22.60 -7.13 -2.21
CA TYR A 185 -23.36 -8.10 -1.42
C TYR A 185 -22.46 -9.25 -0.93
N VAL A 186 -22.62 -9.61 0.35
CA VAL A 186 -21.98 -10.79 0.96
C VAL A 186 -22.88 -12.00 0.79
N GLN A 187 -22.40 -13.03 0.07
CA GLN A 187 -23.04 -14.34 0.10
C GLN A 187 -22.49 -15.15 1.29
N PRO A 188 -23.35 -15.77 2.13
CA PRO A 188 -22.91 -16.50 3.32
C PRO A 188 -22.06 -17.77 3.09
N ALA A 189 -21.69 -18.11 1.85
CA ALA A 189 -21.08 -19.41 1.51
C ALA A 189 -19.83 -19.31 0.61
N TRP A 190 -19.50 -18.15 0.05
CA TRP A 190 -18.31 -17.92 -0.78
C TRP A 190 -17.48 -16.81 -0.14
N THR A 191 -16.16 -16.99 -0.13
CA THR A 191 -15.23 -16.09 0.57
C THR A 191 -15.32 -14.68 -0.01
N ASN A 192 -15.88 -13.74 0.75
CA ASN A 192 -16.36 -12.43 0.32
C ASN A 192 -15.26 -11.37 0.12
N GLN A 193 -14.35 -11.62 -0.80
CA GLN A 193 -13.36 -10.64 -1.28
C GLN A 193 -13.83 -9.87 -2.53
N HIS A 194 -15.11 -10.03 -2.86
CA HIS A 194 -15.80 -9.44 -4.00
C HIS A 194 -16.16 -7.98 -3.74
N LEU A 195 -15.39 -7.07 -4.34
CA LEU A 195 -15.78 -5.67 -4.45
C LEU A 195 -16.86 -5.46 -5.53
N ASP A 196 -17.24 -6.54 -6.24
CA ASP A 196 -17.93 -6.57 -7.52
C ASP A 196 -19.32 -7.24 -7.50
N ASP A 197 -19.77 -7.80 -6.37
CA ASP A 197 -21.09 -8.43 -6.28
C ASP A 197 -22.16 -7.38 -5.98
N GLY A 198 -23.01 -7.00 -6.95
CA GLY A 198 -23.91 -5.84 -6.84
C GLY A 198 -24.71 -5.71 -5.52
N ALA A 199 -24.87 -4.48 -5.02
CA ALA A 199 -25.81 -4.17 -3.95
C ALA A 199 -27.26 -4.27 -4.47
N ARG A 200 -28.13 -5.02 -3.77
CA ARG A 200 -29.57 -4.97 -4.05
C ARG A 200 -30.17 -3.69 -3.49
N VAL A 201 -30.54 -2.75 -4.36
CA VAL A 201 -31.52 -1.71 -4.03
C VAL A 201 -32.87 -2.19 -4.57
N GLY A 202 -33.56 -3.04 -3.80
CA GLY A 202 -34.76 -3.76 -4.27
C GLY A 202 -34.46 -4.98 -5.16
N ASP A 203 -35.41 -5.38 -6.01
CA ASP A 203 -35.33 -6.54 -6.92
C ASP A 203 -34.54 -6.26 -8.22
N MET A 204 -33.93 -5.09 -8.37
CA MET A 204 -33.13 -4.75 -9.55
C MET A 204 -31.64 -4.92 -9.27
N GLN A 205 -30.98 -5.75 -10.09
CA GLN A 205 -29.53 -5.88 -10.14
C GLN A 205 -28.97 -4.75 -11.03
N GLU A 206 -28.91 -3.54 -10.49
CA GLU A 206 -28.26 -2.43 -11.19
C GLU A 206 -26.72 -2.55 -11.05
N ASP A 207 -26.01 -2.25 -12.14
CA ASP A 207 -24.58 -2.50 -12.33
C ASP A 207 -23.71 -1.46 -11.57
N TYR A 208 -23.82 -1.41 -10.24
CA TYR A 208 -22.98 -0.60 -9.34
C TYR A 208 -21.54 -1.12 -9.21
N ARG A 209 -21.14 -2.09 -10.05
CA ARG A 209 -20.09 -3.04 -9.71
C ARG A 209 -18.70 -2.43 -9.58
N HIS A 210 -18.43 -1.28 -10.19
CA HIS A 210 -17.14 -0.58 -10.06
C HIS A 210 -17.38 0.89 -10.34
N ASP A 211 -17.99 1.65 -9.45
CA ASP A 211 -18.40 3.01 -9.79
C ASP A 211 -17.31 4.07 -9.56
N GLY A 212 -16.14 3.68 -9.04
CA GLY A 212 -15.01 4.57 -8.78
C GLY A 212 -14.19 4.98 -10.00
N PRO A 213 -13.12 5.76 -9.87
CA PRO A 213 -12.38 6.26 -11.03
C PRO A 213 -11.63 5.15 -11.79
N ILE A 214 -11.19 4.10 -11.09
CA ILE A 214 -10.43 2.99 -11.68
C ILE A 214 -11.35 1.81 -11.97
N HIS A 215 -11.26 1.30 -13.20
CA HIS A 215 -12.01 0.13 -13.64
C HIS A 215 -11.19 -1.15 -13.47
N LEU A 216 -11.81 -2.32 -13.63
CA LEU A 216 -11.19 -3.62 -13.39
C LEU A 216 -11.35 -4.56 -14.58
N ARG A 217 -10.64 -5.69 -14.55
CA ARG A 217 -10.84 -6.84 -15.46
C ARG A 217 -10.92 -6.45 -16.94
N ASN A 218 -9.82 -5.92 -17.48
CA ASN A 218 -9.64 -5.54 -18.90
C ASN A 218 -10.38 -4.28 -19.37
N GLY A 219 -11.19 -3.64 -18.53
CA GLY A 219 -11.75 -2.33 -18.87
C GLY A 219 -10.87 -1.17 -18.41
N SER A 220 -11.13 0.01 -18.94
CA SER A 220 -10.41 1.24 -18.61
C SER A 220 -11.39 2.42 -18.58
N ARG A 221 -10.96 3.54 -17.98
CA ARG A 221 -11.77 4.76 -17.87
C ARG A 221 -10.98 5.96 -18.31
N THR A 222 -11.65 6.89 -18.97
CA THR A 222 -11.08 8.21 -19.25
C THR A 222 -11.32 9.12 -18.05
N MET A 223 -10.46 10.12 -17.86
CA MET A 223 -10.65 11.14 -16.82
C MET A 223 -11.97 11.91 -17.02
N ALA A 224 -12.47 11.99 -18.25
CA ALA A 224 -13.73 12.65 -18.59
C ALA A 224 -14.98 11.97 -17.98
N LEU A 225 -14.89 10.69 -17.56
CA LEU A 225 -15.97 10.00 -16.86
C LEU A 225 -16.07 10.38 -15.37
N ILE A 226 -15.15 11.18 -14.86
CA ILE A 226 -15.11 11.65 -13.47
C ILE A 226 -15.82 13.00 -13.39
N VAL A 227 -17.14 12.96 -13.43
CA VAL A 227 -18.00 14.14 -13.50
C VAL A 227 -18.19 14.82 -12.14
N ASP A 228 -17.93 14.12 -11.03
CA ASP A 228 -17.97 14.69 -9.67
C ASP A 228 -16.76 15.61 -9.38
N GLY A 229 -15.80 15.66 -10.32
CA GLY A 229 -14.61 16.50 -10.29
C GLY A 229 -13.37 15.74 -9.85
N THR A 230 -12.29 15.86 -10.62
CA THR A 230 -11.04 15.13 -10.37
C THR A 230 -10.36 15.49 -9.03
N SER A 231 -10.62 16.70 -8.52
CA SER A 231 -10.15 17.17 -7.21
C SER A 231 -11.05 16.74 -6.05
N ASN A 232 -12.14 16.02 -6.32
CA ASN A 232 -13.10 15.51 -5.33
C ASN A 232 -13.24 13.98 -5.39
N THR A 233 -12.48 13.29 -6.25
CA THR A 233 -12.54 11.83 -6.39
C THR A 233 -11.21 11.20 -5.98
N LEU A 234 -11.25 10.27 -5.03
CA LEU A 234 -10.10 9.50 -4.53
C LEU A 234 -9.68 8.46 -5.57
N MET A 235 -8.38 8.38 -5.87
CA MET A 235 -7.84 7.50 -6.90
C MET A 235 -7.00 6.35 -6.32
N ILE A 236 -6.10 6.66 -5.40
CA ILE A 236 -5.18 5.69 -4.77
C ILE A 236 -5.16 5.99 -3.27
N GLY A 237 -5.26 4.98 -2.42
CA GLY A 237 -5.22 5.14 -0.98
C GLY A 237 -4.23 4.21 -0.31
N GLU A 238 -3.77 4.62 0.88
CA GLU A 238 -3.05 3.74 1.80
C GLU A 238 -3.90 2.53 2.18
N ARG A 239 -3.27 1.36 2.15
CA ARG A 239 -3.87 0.13 2.59
C ARG A 239 -2.93 -0.68 3.44
N ASN A 240 -3.53 -1.27 4.47
CA ASN A 240 -2.89 -2.23 5.34
C ASN A 240 -3.95 -3.21 5.84
N ARG A 241 -3.62 -4.47 6.01
CA ARG A 241 -4.47 -5.44 6.70
C ARG A 241 -4.38 -5.20 8.20
N PRO A 242 -5.41 -5.49 9.00
CA PRO A 242 -5.27 -5.47 10.46
C PRO A 242 -4.09 -6.35 10.90
N VAL A 243 -3.23 -5.85 11.80
CA VAL A 243 -1.96 -6.52 12.21
C VAL A 243 -2.19 -7.91 12.82
N ASP A 244 -3.39 -8.13 13.36
CA ASP A 244 -3.87 -9.38 13.94
C ASP A 244 -4.41 -10.39 12.90
N MET A 245 -4.59 -9.99 11.65
CA MET A 245 -4.99 -10.89 10.56
C MET A 245 -3.79 -11.53 9.88
N MET A 246 -3.29 -12.62 10.47
CA MET A 246 -2.38 -13.52 9.76
C MET A 246 -3.19 -14.50 8.92
N THR A 247 -2.91 -14.57 7.62
CA THR A 247 -3.44 -15.66 6.78
C THR A 247 -2.44 -16.81 6.85
N ASN A 248 -2.84 -17.98 7.35
CA ASN A 248 -1.97 -19.15 7.49
C ASN A 248 -0.65 -18.87 8.25
N GLY A 249 -0.70 -18.01 9.28
CA GLY A 249 0.48 -17.63 10.08
C GLY A 249 1.45 -16.67 9.38
N LYS A 250 1.06 -16.09 8.23
CA LYS A 250 1.85 -15.13 7.45
C LYS A 250 1.16 -13.77 7.43
N TYR A 251 1.95 -12.70 7.50
CA TYR A 251 1.46 -11.32 7.36
C TYR A 251 1.75 -10.82 5.93
N PHE A 252 0.91 -11.20 4.98
CA PHE A 252 0.96 -10.70 3.60
C PHE A 252 -0.15 -9.67 3.38
N ASN A 253 0.21 -8.45 3.00
CA ASN A 253 -0.75 -7.35 2.85
C ASN A 253 -1.55 -7.45 1.55
N TYR A 254 -1.02 -6.95 0.43
CA TYR A 254 -1.77 -6.91 -0.82
C TYR A 254 -0.88 -7.28 -2.00
N TRP A 255 -1.50 -7.89 -3.01
CA TRP A 255 -0.80 -8.20 -4.25
C TRP A 255 -0.36 -6.89 -4.90
N TYR A 256 0.90 -6.90 -5.31
CA TYR A 256 1.55 -5.69 -5.77
C TYR A 256 1.56 -5.64 -7.30
N ILE A 257 2.32 -6.50 -8.00
CA ILE A 257 2.43 -6.52 -9.48
C ILE A 257 1.37 -7.39 -10.16
N GLY A 258 1.15 -8.58 -9.63
CA GLY A 258 0.34 -9.62 -10.24
C GLY A 258 -0.25 -10.53 -9.18
N THR A 259 -1.38 -11.14 -9.52
CA THR A 259 -2.11 -12.07 -8.65
C THR A 259 -2.44 -13.35 -9.41
N PRO A 260 -2.30 -14.53 -8.77
CA PRO A 260 -2.71 -15.80 -9.36
C PRO A 260 -4.22 -16.01 -9.34
N THR A 261 -4.98 -15.09 -8.71
CA THR A 261 -6.44 -15.20 -8.58
C THR A 261 -7.11 -13.83 -8.63
N CYS A 262 -7.79 -13.50 -9.73
CA CYS A 262 -8.46 -12.20 -9.88
C CYS A 262 -9.99 -12.24 -10.00
N THR A 263 -10.62 -13.43 -10.13
CA THR A 263 -12.08 -13.58 -10.28
C THR A 263 -12.83 -13.16 -9.03
N ASP A 264 -12.30 -13.47 -7.86
CA ASP A 264 -13.09 -13.45 -6.62
C ASP A 264 -12.33 -12.76 -5.47
N ARG A 265 -11.16 -12.18 -5.76
CA ARG A 265 -10.21 -11.64 -4.77
C ARG A 265 -9.81 -10.18 -5.03
N VAL A 266 -10.74 -9.38 -5.55
CA VAL A 266 -10.48 -7.99 -5.97
C VAL A 266 -9.96 -7.12 -4.82
N SER A 267 -10.50 -7.36 -3.62
CA SER A 267 -10.05 -6.69 -2.40
C SER A 267 -8.59 -6.97 -2.03
N GLU A 268 -7.89 -7.90 -2.68
CA GLU A 268 -6.47 -8.16 -2.41
C GLU A 268 -5.50 -7.25 -3.18
N TYR A 269 -5.99 -6.43 -4.10
CA TYR A 269 -5.16 -5.50 -4.90
C TYR A 269 -5.83 -4.14 -5.18
N CYS A 270 -7.13 -4.02 -4.94
CA CYS A 270 -7.91 -2.79 -5.04
C CYS A 270 -8.77 -2.59 -3.79
N GLY A 271 -9.27 -1.37 -3.58
CA GLY A 271 -10.08 -1.01 -2.42
C GLY A 271 -11.37 -0.27 -2.79
N SER A 272 -12.31 -0.28 -1.83
CA SER A 272 -13.56 0.50 -1.86
C SER A 272 -13.63 1.44 -0.67
N THR A 273 -14.21 2.61 -0.91
CA THR A 273 -14.49 3.62 0.12
C THR A 273 -15.86 3.43 0.76
N GLY A 274 -16.63 2.41 0.36
CA GLY A 274 -17.88 2.02 1.02
C GLY A 274 -17.70 1.39 2.41
N ILE A 275 -16.44 1.24 2.83
CA ILE A 275 -16.00 0.73 4.13
C ILE A 275 -15.32 1.86 4.87
N GLU A 276 -15.63 1.97 6.16
CA GLU A 276 -15.00 2.92 7.07
C GLU A 276 -13.46 2.80 7.03
N LEU A 277 -12.79 3.95 7.01
CA LEU A 277 -11.34 4.01 7.11
C LEU A 277 -10.87 3.38 8.42
N ASN A 278 -9.76 2.65 8.37
CA ASN A 278 -9.22 1.94 9.53
C ASN A 278 -10.23 1.02 10.21
N SER A 279 -11.21 0.47 9.46
CA SER A 279 -12.32 -0.31 10.03
C SER A 279 -11.86 -1.34 11.06
N ALA A 280 -12.61 -1.42 12.16
CA ALA A 280 -12.45 -2.45 13.17
C ALA A 280 -13.00 -3.81 12.72
N ASN A 281 -13.74 -3.86 11.61
CA ASN A 281 -14.26 -5.11 11.06
C ASN A 281 -13.09 -6.08 10.81
N ARG A 282 -13.27 -7.33 11.25
CA ARG A 282 -12.31 -8.42 11.07
C ARG A 282 -12.82 -9.53 10.15
N GLY A 283 -13.97 -9.33 9.53
CA GLY A 283 -14.49 -10.19 8.46
C GLY A 283 -13.89 -9.82 7.11
N GLU A 284 -14.43 -10.41 6.06
CA GLU A 284 -13.88 -10.33 4.70
C GLU A 284 -13.97 -8.91 4.09
N TYR A 285 -14.90 -8.08 4.57
CA TYR A 285 -14.92 -6.65 4.26
C TYR A 285 -13.66 -5.90 4.71
N ALA A 286 -12.91 -6.40 5.70
CA ALA A 286 -11.69 -5.75 6.17
C ALA A 286 -10.60 -5.64 5.08
N TYR A 287 -10.58 -6.56 4.11
CA TYR A 287 -9.62 -6.56 3.00
C TYR A 287 -9.91 -5.45 2.00
N ALA A 288 -11.18 -5.05 1.87
CA ALA A 288 -11.63 -4.11 0.85
C ALA A 288 -11.46 -2.64 1.26
N GLY A 289 -11.37 -2.36 2.56
CA GLY A 289 -11.26 -1.00 3.08
C GLY A 289 -9.86 -0.41 2.98
N PHE A 290 -9.79 0.91 3.07
CA PHE A 290 -8.54 1.66 3.16
C PHE A 290 -8.11 1.81 4.63
N ARG A 291 -6.81 1.67 4.89
CA ARG A 291 -6.25 1.67 6.24
C ARG A 291 -4.82 2.18 6.23
N SER A 292 -4.50 3.02 7.20
CA SER A 292 -3.16 3.53 7.44
C SER A 292 -2.54 2.91 8.67
N MET A 293 -1.21 2.84 8.67
CA MET A 293 -0.40 2.60 9.87
C MET A 293 -0.17 3.90 10.66
N HIS A 294 -0.50 5.04 10.07
CA HIS A 294 -0.44 6.35 10.70
C HIS A 294 -1.76 6.62 11.44
N PRO A 295 -1.74 6.91 12.75
CA PRO A 295 -2.98 7.12 13.51
C PRO A 295 -3.81 8.31 13.02
N GLY A 296 -5.15 8.18 13.07
CA GLY A 296 -6.10 9.29 12.92
C GLY A 296 -6.49 9.68 11.49
N SER A 297 -5.79 9.18 10.48
CA SER A 297 -6.08 9.52 9.08
C SER A 297 -5.54 8.47 8.11
N VAL A 298 -6.10 8.43 6.91
CA VAL A 298 -5.59 7.64 5.79
C VAL A 298 -5.22 8.58 4.66
N GLN A 299 -4.02 8.40 4.10
CA GLN A 299 -3.57 9.23 2.97
C GLN A 299 -4.12 8.70 1.66
N PHE A 300 -4.54 9.62 0.79
CA PHE A 300 -5.01 9.33 -0.56
C PHE A 300 -4.36 10.27 -1.57
N ALA A 301 -4.16 9.77 -2.79
CA ALA A 301 -4.01 10.56 -4.00
C ALA A 301 -5.37 10.66 -4.70
N LEU A 302 -5.70 11.86 -5.17
CA LEU A 302 -6.92 12.17 -5.90
C LEU A 302 -6.69 12.07 -7.40
N CYS A 303 -7.77 12.07 -8.18
CA CYS A 303 -7.70 11.95 -9.64
C CYS A 303 -7.01 13.16 -10.30
N ASP A 304 -6.97 14.32 -9.65
CA ASP A 304 -6.18 15.49 -10.08
C ASP A 304 -4.67 15.40 -9.73
N GLY A 305 -4.26 14.31 -9.06
CA GLY A 305 -2.87 14.09 -8.64
C GLY A 305 -2.46 14.84 -7.37
N SER A 306 -3.38 15.55 -6.71
CA SER A 306 -3.16 16.08 -5.36
C SER A 306 -3.25 14.95 -4.32
N THR A 307 -2.68 15.18 -3.14
CA THR A 307 -2.72 14.20 -2.03
C THR A 307 -3.42 14.81 -0.83
N ARG A 308 -4.28 14.04 -0.15
CA ARG A 308 -5.05 14.47 1.01
C ARG A 308 -5.04 13.40 2.10
N ALA A 309 -4.97 13.85 3.34
CA ALA A 309 -5.22 13.02 4.51
C ALA A 309 -6.72 13.08 4.81
N ILE A 310 -7.42 11.95 4.78
CA ILE A 310 -8.83 11.86 5.17
C ILE A 310 -8.90 11.33 6.60
N SER A 311 -9.62 12.04 7.48
CA SER A 311 -9.79 11.60 8.87
C SER A 311 -10.50 10.26 8.93
N GLU A 312 -10.09 9.38 9.84
CA GLU A 312 -10.79 8.12 10.09
C GLU A 312 -12.22 8.31 10.62
N ASN A 313 -12.55 9.50 11.11
CA ASN A 313 -13.87 9.88 11.60
C ASN A 313 -14.76 10.54 10.53
N VAL A 314 -14.35 10.51 9.25
CA VAL A 314 -15.16 11.02 8.14
C VAL A 314 -16.53 10.32 8.12
N ALA A 315 -17.60 11.08 7.83
CA ALA A 315 -18.92 10.49 7.68
C ALA A 315 -18.92 9.45 6.56
N ARG A 316 -19.57 8.31 6.78
CA ARG A 316 -19.54 7.18 5.82
C ARG A 316 -20.07 7.57 4.44
N ASP A 317 -21.14 8.34 4.39
CA ASP A 317 -21.74 8.79 3.12
C ASP A 317 -20.80 9.74 2.37
N VAL A 318 -20.09 10.61 3.09
CA VAL A 318 -19.04 11.47 2.50
C VAL A 318 -17.92 10.61 1.93
N LEU A 319 -17.40 9.66 2.70
CA LEU A 319 -16.31 8.78 2.23
C LEU A 319 -16.71 7.98 1.00
N SER A 320 -17.92 7.41 1.01
CA SER A 320 -18.50 6.66 -0.10
C SER A 320 -18.57 7.52 -1.36
N ALA A 321 -19.12 8.73 -1.25
CA ALA A 321 -19.22 9.70 -2.33
C ALA A 321 -17.87 10.02 -2.97
N LEU A 322 -16.84 10.25 -2.14
CA LEU A 322 -15.48 10.58 -2.57
C LEU A 322 -14.83 9.45 -3.39
N GLY A 323 -15.31 8.20 -3.28
CA GLY A 323 -14.81 7.09 -4.10
C GLY A 323 -15.63 6.78 -5.34
N THR A 324 -16.73 7.50 -5.60
CA THR A 324 -17.50 7.38 -6.85
C THR A 324 -16.96 8.37 -7.90
N ARG A 325 -17.17 8.08 -9.19
CA ARG A 325 -16.79 8.99 -10.29
C ARG A 325 -17.94 9.90 -10.76
N SER A 326 -19.18 9.48 -10.53
CA SER A 326 -20.38 10.08 -11.10
C SER A 326 -21.62 9.93 -10.20
N GLY A 327 -21.43 9.96 -8.88
CA GLY A 327 -22.52 9.89 -7.89
C GLY A 327 -23.43 11.12 -7.93
N SER A 328 -23.00 12.23 -8.55
CA SER A 328 -23.72 13.53 -8.56
C SER A 328 -23.92 14.14 -7.18
N GLU A 329 -23.17 13.68 -6.18
CA GLU A 329 -23.21 14.15 -4.81
C GLU A 329 -22.30 15.37 -4.67
N SER A 330 -22.85 16.52 -4.27
CA SER A 330 -22.04 17.72 -4.02
C SER A 330 -21.32 17.57 -2.67
N VAL A 331 -20.16 16.91 -2.69
CA VAL A 331 -19.35 16.70 -1.48
C VAL A 331 -18.15 17.61 -1.49
N GLN A 332 -18.02 18.43 -0.45
CA GLN A 332 -16.81 19.20 -0.22
C GLN A 332 -15.80 18.29 0.50
N MET A 333 -14.57 18.23 -0.04
CA MET A 333 -13.47 17.50 0.59
C MET A 333 -13.29 17.94 2.05
N PRO A 334 -13.32 17.00 3.02
CA PRO A 334 -13.20 17.30 4.45
C PRO A 334 -11.79 17.72 4.89
#